data_AF-A0A3Q4GTZ4-F1
#
_entry.id   AF-A0A3Q4GTZ4-F1
#
_cell.length_a   1.000
_cell.length_b   1.000
_cell.length_c   1.000
_cell.angle_alpha   90.00
_cell.angle_beta   90.00
_cell.angle_gamma   90.00
#
_symmetry.space_group_name_H-M   'P 1'
#
loop_
_entity.id
_entity.type
_entity.pdbx_description
1 polymer ?
#
loop_
_entity_poly.entity_id
_entity_poly.type
_entity_poly.pdbx_seq_one_letter_code
_entity_poly.pdbx_strand_id
1 'polypeptide(L)' 'MAVAVRSLQDQLEKAKESLKHVDDNIRKLTGRDPNESRPGQIRRLGGPMAGPGGGGRGRGINLLR' A
#
# COMPACT_ATOMS: atom_id res chain seq x y z
N MET A 1 6.54 34.99 -16.20
CA MET A 1 5.43 34.03 -16.35
C MET A 1 5.85 32.73 -17.04
N ALA A 2 6.50 32.77 -18.21
CA ALA A 2 6.91 31.56 -18.96
C ALA A 2 7.88 30.61 -18.21
N VAL A 3 8.80 31.15 -17.40
CA VAL A 3 9.78 30.36 -16.63
C VAL A 3 9.13 29.50 -15.55
N ALA A 4 8.08 30.00 -14.89
CA ALA A 4 7.35 29.25 -13.87
C ALA A 4 6.51 28.12 -14.49
N VAL A 5 5.89 28.37 -15.65
CA VAL A 5 5.14 27.34 -16.38
C VAL A 5 6.07 26.19 -16.80
N ARG A 6 7.27 26.50 -17.30
CA ARG A 6 8.26 25.48 -17.66
C ARG A 6 8.74 24.67 -16.44
N SER A 7 9.05 25.35 -15.34
CA SER A 7 9.45 24.67 -14.10
C SER A 7 8.35 23.74 -13.57
N LEU A 8 7.08 24.15 -13.65
CA LEU A 8 5.94 23.32 -13.27
C LEU A 8 5.76 22.12 -14.21
N GLN A 9 5.99 22.30 -15.52
CA GLN A 9 5.97 21.20 -16.48
C GLN A 9 7.07 20.17 -16.19
N ASP A 10 8.30 20.62 -15.97
CA ASP A 10 9.43 19.73 -15.66
C ASP A 10 9.20 18.97 -14.33
N GLN A 11 8.60 19.62 -13.32
CA GLN A 11 8.20 18.97 -12.07
C GLN A 11 7.11 17.90 -12.28
N LEU A 12 6.13 18.17 -13.14
CA LEU A 12 5.09 17.20 -13.49
C LEU A 12 5.66 16.00 -14.23
N GLU A 13 6.58 16.22 -15.16
CA GLU A 13 7.27 15.12 -15.87
C GLU A 13 8.07 14.24 -14.91
N LYS A 14 8.84 14.86 -14.02
CA LYS A 14 9.59 14.14 -12.98
C LYS A 14 8.68 13.37 -12.03
N ALA A 15 7.57 13.97 -11.61
CA ALA A 15 6.59 13.31 -10.75
C ALA A 15 5.96 12.11 -11.45
N LYS A 16 5.55 12.25 -12.73
CA LYS A 16 5.01 11.15 -13.53
C LYS A 16 6.00 10.00 -13.67
N GLU A 17 7.27 10.31 -13.92
CA GLU A 17 8.32 9.29 -14.03
C GLU A 17 8.54 8.55 -12.70
N SER A 18 8.50 9.26 -11.57
CA SER A 18 8.63 8.65 -10.24
C SER A 18 7.47 7.68 -9.90
N LEU A 19 6.28 7.91 -10.46
CA LEU A 19 5.10 7.07 -10.23
C LEU A 19 5.09 5.79 -11.08
N LYS A 20 5.82 5.74 -12.20
CA LYS A 20 5.83 4.57 -13.12
C LYS A 20 6.22 3.25 -12.46
N HIS A 21 7.06 3.29 -11.43
CA HIS A 21 7.58 2.09 -10.74
C HIS A 21 6.92 1.83 -9.38
N VAL A 22 5.98 2.67 -8.95
CA VAL A 22 5.33 2.51 -7.64
C VAL A 22 4.53 1.21 -7.59
N ASP A 23 3.84 0.89 -8.67
CA ASP A 23 3.04 -0.34 -8.82
C ASP A 23 3.91 -1.60 -8.69
N ASP A 24 5.05 -1.62 -9.38
CA ASP A 24 6.03 -2.71 -9.28
C ASP A 24 6.59 -2.84 -7.87
N ASN A 25 6.86 -1.72 -7.19
CA ASN A 25 7.37 -1.72 -5.83
C ASN A 25 6.32 -2.23 -4.84
N ILE A 26 5.05 -1.84 -4.99
CA ILE A 26 3.94 -2.39 -4.21
C ILE A 26 3.88 -3.90 -4.42
N ARG A 27 3.95 -4.37 -5.66
CA ARG A 27 3.93 -5.81 -5.97
C ARG A 27 5.11 -6.56 -5.37
N LYS A 28 6.33 -6.03 -5.47
CA LYS A 28 7.54 -6.63 -4.87
C LYS A 28 7.47 -6.70 -3.35
N LEU A 29 6.99 -5.64 -2.70
CA LEU A 29 6.94 -5.56 -1.22
C LEU A 29 5.78 -6.37 -0.62
N THR A 30 4.66 -6.47 -1.33
CA THR A 30 3.45 -7.10 -0.81
C THR A 30 3.16 -8.47 -1.39
N GLY A 31 3.82 -8.84 -2.50
CA GLY A 31 3.56 -10.05 -3.27
C GLY A 31 2.20 -10.08 -3.96
N ARG A 32 1.52 -8.93 -4.11
CA ARG A 32 0.14 -8.79 -4.61
C ARG A 32 0.03 -7.74 -5.69
N ASP A 33 -1.02 -7.80 -6.50
CA ASP A 33 -1.27 -6.75 -7.48
C ASP A 33 -1.62 -5.43 -6.78
N PRO A 34 -1.06 -4.28 -7.21
CA PRO A 34 -1.39 -2.98 -6.63
C PRO A 34 -2.86 -2.57 -6.82
N ASN A 35 -3.54 -3.08 -7.84
CA ASN A 35 -4.95 -2.81 -8.13
C ASN A 35 -5.89 -3.75 -7.38
N GLU A 36 -5.36 -4.83 -6.79
CA GLU A 36 -6.17 -5.72 -5.95
C GLU A 36 -6.45 -5.06 -4.60
N SER A 37 -7.70 -5.19 -4.13
CA SER A 37 -8.10 -4.68 -2.82
C SER A 37 -7.20 -5.27 -1.73
N ARG A 38 -6.48 -4.40 -1.02
CA ARG A 38 -5.56 -4.82 0.04
C ARG A 38 -6.29 -5.72 1.04
N PRO A 39 -5.77 -6.92 1.33
CA PRO A 39 -6.35 -7.82 2.33
C PRO A 39 -6.33 -7.21 3.73
N GLY A 40 -7.37 -6.45 4.06
CA GLY A 40 -7.39 -5.54 5.20
C GLY A 40 -8.28 -4.32 5.00
N GLN A 41 -8.43 -3.81 3.77
CA GLN A 41 -9.27 -2.66 3.48
C GLN A 41 -10.75 -3.03 3.39
N ILE A 42 -11.06 -4.21 2.84
CA ILE A 42 -12.40 -4.82 2.95
C ILE A 42 -12.76 -5.12 4.41
N ARG A 43 -11.76 -5.43 5.25
CA ARG A 43 -11.97 -5.62 6.70
C ARG A 43 -12.21 -4.32 7.47
N ARG A 44 -12.08 -3.14 6.84
CA ARG A 44 -12.29 -1.84 7.49
C ARG A 44 -13.55 -1.10 7.06
N LEU A 45 -14.15 -1.41 5.90
CA LEU A 45 -15.36 -0.74 5.44
C LEU A 45 -16.67 -1.36 5.98
N GLY A 46 -16.61 -2.54 6.60
CA GLY A 46 -17.68 -3.08 7.45
C GLY A 46 -17.09 -3.54 8.79
N GLY A 47 -17.30 -2.79 9.87
CA GLY A 47 -16.90 -3.23 11.22
C GLY A 47 -17.75 -4.40 11.72
N PRO A 48 -17.66 -4.78 13.01
CA PRO A 48 -16.52 -5.31 13.76
C PRO A 48 -16.75 -6.82 14.03
N MET A 49 -15.96 -7.72 13.45
CA MET A 49 -16.01 -9.17 13.76
C MET A 49 -14.59 -9.71 13.49
N ALA A 50 -13.74 -10.08 14.45
CA ALA A 50 -14.00 -11.06 15.49
C ALA A 50 -14.82 -12.27 14.99
N GLY A 51 -14.58 -12.70 13.75
CA GLY A 51 -15.00 -14.03 13.29
C GLY A 51 -14.07 -15.10 13.91
N PRO A 52 -14.61 -16.16 14.53
CA PRO A 52 -13.80 -17.26 15.05
C PRO A 52 -13.27 -18.09 13.87
N GLY A 53 -11.98 -17.94 13.54
CA GLY A 53 -11.32 -18.75 12.52
C GLY A 53 -10.72 -17.91 11.40
N GLY A 54 -9.53 -17.35 11.64
CA GLY A 54 -8.84 -16.56 10.65
C GLY A 54 -7.40 -16.27 11.05
N GLY A 55 -6.61 -17.35 11.11
CA GLY A 55 -5.15 -17.42 11.30
C GLY A 55 -4.40 -16.09 11.31
N GLY A 56 -4.22 -15.53 12.50
CA GLY A 56 -3.25 -14.48 12.80
C GLY A 56 -1.96 -15.11 13.30
N ARG A 57 -1.02 -15.35 12.39
CA ARG A 57 0.34 -15.77 12.73
C ARG A 57 0.98 -14.77 13.69
N GLY A 58 1.42 -15.28 14.83
CA GLY A 58 2.69 -14.91 15.44
C GLY A 58 2.70 -13.62 16.25
N ARG A 59 2.20 -13.67 17.49
CA ARG A 59 2.76 -12.89 18.61
C ARG A 59 2.68 -13.66 19.93
N GLY A 60 3.84 -14.19 20.34
CA GLY A 60 4.30 -14.18 21.73
C GLY A 60 3.54 -15.00 22.76
N ILE A 61 3.76 -16.32 22.78
CA ILE A 61 3.54 -17.11 23.99
C ILE A 61 4.86 -17.77 24.39
N ASN A 62 5.75 -16.96 24.94
CA ASN A 62 6.83 -17.43 25.81
C ASN A 62 6.41 -17.09 27.24
N LEU A 63 5.66 -17.99 27.87
CA LEU A 63 5.35 -17.93 29.29
C LEU A 63 5.78 -19.27 29.89
N LEU A 64 6.94 -19.22 30.53
CA LEU A 64 7.41 -20.26 31.43
C LEU A 64 6.39 -20.40 32.58
N ARG A 65 5.82 -21.60 32.73
CA ARG A 65 5.56 -22.29 34.00
C ARG A 65 4.83 -23.59 33.74
#